data_AF-A0A3D3DG38-F1
#
_entry.id   AF-A0A3D3DG38-F1
#
_cell.length_a   1.000
_cell.length_b   1.000
_cell.length_c   1.000
_cell.angle_alpha   90.00
_cell.angle_beta   90.00
_cell.angle_gamma   90.00
#
_symmetry.space_group_name_H-M   'P 1'
#
loop_
_entity.id
_entity.type
_entity.pdbx_description
1 polymer ?
#
loop_
_entity_poly.entity_id
_entity_poly.type
_entity_poly.pdbx_seq_one_letter_code
_entity_poly.pdbx_strand_id
1 'polypeptide(L)'
;MIRRLIRITALLVLVAALAAWVAAGANRGWTKTSVPVQRTDEVTGLTVDDYQKRFVPGVDFLVAAVLGAGVLAASSFLFRKPQPQPSN
;
A
#
# COMPACT_ATOMS: atom_id res chain seq x y z
N MET A 1 1.52 -21.88 15.15
CA MET A 1 0.42 -20.91 15.20
C MET A 1 0.90 -19.50 14.82
N ILE A 2 1.81 -18.88 15.59
CA ILE A 2 2.29 -17.49 15.35
C ILE A 2 2.81 -17.21 13.93
N ARG A 3 3.61 -18.12 13.34
CA ARG A 3 4.11 -17.94 11.97
C ARG A 3 3.03 -17.85 10.90
N ARG A 4 1.97 -18.65 11.07
CA ARG A 4 0.84 -18.68 10.15
C ARG A 4 0.07 -17.37 10.24
N LEU A 5 -0.11 -16.85 11.46
CA LEU A 5 -0.75 -15.56 11.69
C LEU A 5 0.05 -14.40 11.04
N ILE A 6 1.38 -14.37 11.20
CA ILE A 6 2.24 -13.34 10.59
C ILE A 6 2.11 -13.36 9.06
N ARG A 7 2.15 -14.54 8.44
CA ARG A 7 2.03 -14.69 6.98
C ARG A 7 0.64 -14.30 6.47
N ILE A 8 -0.42 -14.67 7.18
CA ILE A 8 -1.79 -14.25 6.85
C ILE A 8 -1.90 -12.73 6.95
N THR A 9 -1.34 -12.13 7.99
CA THR A 9 -1.34 -10.67 8.17
C THR A 9 -0.60 -9.98 7.03
N ALA A 10 0.58 -10.47 6.65
CA ALA A 10 1.32 -9.94 5.49
C ALA A 10 0.51 -10.02 4.19
N LEU A 11 -0.21 -11.12 3.96
CA LEU A 11 -1.07 -11.28 2.79
C LEU A 11 -2.27 -10.31 2.84
N LEU A 12 -2.89 -10.12 4.00
CA LEU A 12 -3.97 -9.16 4.17
C LEU A 12 -3.51 -7.71 3.91
N VAL A 13 -2.30 -7.35 4.35
CA VAL A 13 -1.73 -6.02 4.06
C VAL A 13 -1.58 -5.82 2.55
N LEU A 14 -1.09 -6.82 1.81
CA LEU A 14 -0.98 -6.73 0.35
C LEU A 14 -2.33 -6.55 -0.33
N VAL A 15 -3.33 -7.36 0.06
CA VAL A 15 -4.68 -7.29 -0.52
C VAL A 15 -5.32 -5.94 -0.21
N ALA A 16 -5.17 -5.44 1.02
CA ALA A 16 -5.69 -4.13 1.41
C ALA A 16 -5.00 -2.99 0.64
N ALA A 17 -3.67 -3.04 0.47
CA ALA A 17 -2.93 -2.04 -0.29
C ALA A 17 -3.35 -2.03 -1.77
N LEU A 18 -3.52 -3.21 -2.38
CA LEU A 18 -3.98 -3.33 -3.76
C LEU A 18 -5.41 -2.80 -3.92
N ALA A 19 -6.31 -3.16 -3.00
CA ALA A 19 -7.69 -2.68 -3.01
C ALA A 19 -7.75 -1.14 -2.86
N ALA A 20 -6.96 -0.56 -1.96
CA ALA A 20 -6.86 0.88 -1.79
C ALA A 20 -6.32 1.58 -3.05
N TRP A 21 -5.31 1.00 -3.71
CA TRP A 21 -4.76 1.53 -4.95
C TRP A 21 -5.77 1.52 -6.10
N VAL A 22 -6.52 0.43 -6.27
CA VAL A 22 -7.61 0.34 -7.26
C VAL A 22 -8.72 1.33 -6.95
N ALA A 23 -9.19 1.39 -5.69
CA ALA A 23 -10.26 2.28 -5.26
C ALA A 23 -9.90 3.77 -5.43
N ALA A 24 -8.62 4.12 -5.29
CA ALA A 24 -8.13 5.49 -5.46
C ALA A 24 -7.80 5.86 -6.92
N GLY A 25 -8.09 4.97 -7.89
CA GLY A 25 -8.00 5.26 -9.32
C GLY A 25 -6.86 4.56 -10.07
N ALA A 26 -6.18 3.60 -9.45
CA ALA A 26 -5.13 2.78 -10.08
C ALA A 26 -4.04 3.62 -10.80
N ASN A 27 -3.57 4.67 -10.13
CA ASN A 27 -2.56 5.57 -10.68
C ASN A 27 -1.25 4.82 -10.94
N ARG A 28 -0.87 4.75 -12.23
CA ARG A 28 0.37 4.10 -12.69
C ARG A 28 1.61 4.99 -12.55
N GLY A 29 1.44 6.25 -12.16
CA GLY A 29 2.55 7.16 -11.85
C GLY A 29 2.98 7.09 -10.39
N TRP A 30 3.67 8.14 -9.94
CA TRP A 30 4.04 8.34 -8.53
C TRP A 30 2.84 8.80 -7.69
N THR A 31 2.89 8.52 -6.39
CA THR A 31 1.91 8.98 -5.40
C THR A 31 1.76 10.50 -5.43
N LYS A 32 0.52 10.97 -5.42
CA LYS A 32 0.18 12.40 -5.36
C LYS A 32 -0.58 12.72 -4.08
N THR A 33 -0.30 13.86 -3.49
CA THR A 33 -1.04 14.41 -2.33
C THR A 33 -1.95 15.58 -2.73
N SER A 34 -1.76 16.11 -3.94
CA SER A 34 -2.61 17.12 -4.57
C SER A 34 -2.83 16.78 -6.04
N VAL A 35 -4.04 17.06 -6.54
CA VAL A 35 -4.39 16.89 -7.95
C VAL A 35 -4.94 18.19 -8.52
N PRO A 36 -4.58 18.54 -9.78
CA PRO A 36 -5.19 19.68 -10.45
C PRO A 36 -6.65 19.35 -10.75
N VAL A 37 -7.54 20.26 -10.40
CA VAL A 37 -8.96 20.24 -10.72
C VAL A 37 -9.25 21.51 -11.49
N GLN A 38 -9.72 21.37 -12.72
CA GLN A 38 -10.07 22.53 -13.54
C GLN A 38 -11.26 23.25 -12.90
N ARG A 39 -11.06 24.52 -12.61
CA ARG A 39 -12.09 25.42 -12.10
C ARG A 39 -12.16 26.63 -13.02
N THR A 40 -13.37 26.95 -13.47
CA THR A 40 -13.62 28.19 -14.19
C THR A 40 -13.80 29.30 -13.16
N ASP A 41 -13.00 30.35 -13.27
CA ASP A 41 -13.18 31.57 -12.50
C ASP A 41 -14.44 32.29 -12.98
N GLU A 42 -15.36 32.59 -12.05
CA GLU A 42 -16.65 33.21 -12.34
C GLU A 42 -16.51 34.68 -12.78
N VAL A 43 -15.42 35.36 -12.39
CA VAL A 43 -15.19 36.77 -12.71
C VAL A 43 -14.56 36.92 -14.09
N THR A 44 -13.59 36.08 -14.41
CA THR A 44 -12.78 36.20 -15.62
C THR A 44 -13.17 35.21 -16.72
N GLY A 45 -13.89 34.14 -16.40
CA GLY A 45 -14.24 33.05 -17.32
C GLY A 45 -13.06 32.16 -17.70
N LEU A 46 -11.88 32.36 -17.11
CA LEU A 46 -10.69 31.57 -17.40
C LEU A 46 -10.72 30.24 -16.66
N THR A 47 -10.30 29.17 -17.34
CA THR A 47 -10.11 27.85 -16.73
C THR A 47 -8.73 27.81 -16.10
N VAL A 48 -8.68 27.66 -14.78
CA VAL A 48 -7.42 27.59 -14.01
C VAL A 48 -7.35 26.23 -13.30
N ASP A 49 -6.15 25.69 -13.18
CA ASP A 49 -5.90 24.50 -12.38
C ASP A 49 -5.90 24.86 -10.89
N ASP A 50 -6.93 24.42 -10.17
CA ASP A 50 -7.01 24.52 -8.72
C ASP A 50 -6.51 23.22 -8.09
N TYR A 51 -5.49 23.29 -7.24
CA TYR A 51 -4.87 22.10 -6.66
C TYR A 51 -5.63 21.66 -5.40
N GLN A 52 -6.40 20.59 -5.53
CA GLN A 52 -7.14 20.03 -4.41
C GLN A 52 -6.32 18.97 -3.70
N LYS A 53 -6.36 18.97 -2.36
CA LYS A 53 -5.79 17.90 -1.54
C LYS A 53 -6.52 16.60 -1.82
N ARG A 54 -5.81 15.65 -2.44
CA ARG A 54 -6.32 14.31 -2.72
C ARG A 54 -5.15 13.36 -2.75
N PHE A 55 -5.22 12.33 -1.91
CA PHE A 55 -4.24 11.27 -1.91
C PHE A 55 -4.54 10.29 -3.03
N VAL A 56 -3.61 10.15 -3.98
CA VAL A 56 -3.68 9.22 -5.10
C VAL A 56 -2.44 8.34 -5.05
N PRO A 57 -2.51 7.14 -4.44
CA PRO A 57 -1.37 6.24 -4.31
C PRO A 57 -0.88 5.81 -5.70
N GLY A 58 0.43 5.87 -5.89
CA GLY A 58 1.11 5.46 -7.12
C GLY A 58 1.69 4.05 -7.04
N VAL A 59 2.56 3.74 -8.00
CA VAL A 59 3.30 2.46 -8.04
C VAL A 59 4.29 2.37 -6.86
N ASP A 60 4.84 3.49 -6.41
CA ASP A 60 5.71 3.58 -5.24
C ASP A 60 5.01 3.12 -3.94
N PHE A 61 3.72 3.44 -3.79
CA PHE A 61 2.92 2.94 -2.68
C PHE A 61 2.80 1.41 -2.71
N LEU A 62 2.58 0.82 -3.89
CA LEU A 62 2.53 -0.63 -4.06
C LEU A 62 3.88 -1.29 -3.78
N VAL A 63 4.98 -0.70 -4.27
CA VAL A 63 6.34 -1.18 -3.98
C VAL A 63 6.61 -1.14 -2.48
N ALA A 64 6.27 -0.05 -1.80
CA ALA A 64 6.41 0.07 -0.35
C ALA A 64 5.56 -0.99 0.39
N ALA A 65 4.33 -1.23 -0.05
CA ALA A 65 3.47 -2.27 0.52
C ALA A 65 4.05 -3.68 0.33
N VAL A 66 4.60 -3.98 -0.84
CA VAL A 66 5.27 -5.26 -1.12
C VAL A 66 6.51 -5.45 -0.26
N LEU A 67 7.35 -4.43 -0.13
CA LEU A 67 8.52 -4.49 0.74
C LEU A 67 8.13 -4.67 2.20
N GLY A 68 7.16 -3.89 2.70
CA GLY A 68 6.67 -4.00 4.07
C GLY A 68 6.07 -5.38 4.37
N ALA A 69 5.23 -5.89 3.48
CA ALA A 69 4.67 -7.24 3.61
C ALA A 69 5.74 -8.33 3.49
N GLY A 70 6.74 -8.15 2.63
CA GLY A 70 7.88 -9.04 2.47
C GLY A 70 8.72 -9.13 3.76
N VAL A 71 9.04 -7.98 4.37
CA VAL A 71 9.73 -7.91 5.67
C VAL A 71 8.91 -8.58 6.76
N LEU A 72 7.60 -8.30 6.82
CA LEU A 72 6.70 -8.94 7.78
C LEU A 72 6.66 -10.47 7.60
N ALA A 73 6.51 -10.95 6.35
CA ALA A 73 6.53 -12.37 6.05
C ALA A 73 7.89 -13.01 6.40
N ALA A 74 9.01 -12.34 6.12
CA ALA A 74 10.35 -12.80 6.45
C ALA A 74 10.56 -12.90 7.97
N SER A 75 9.99 -11.99 8.76
CA SER A 75 10.04 -12.06 10.24
C SER A 75 9.46 -13.36 10.79
N SER A 76 8.56 -14.02 10.05
CA SER A 76 7.99 -15.32 10.45
C SER A 76 9.06 -16.42 10.61
N PHE A 77 10.23 -16.28 9.99
CA PHE A 77 11.33 -17.25 10.11
C PHE A 77 12.01 -17.21 11.48
N LEU A 78 11.95 -16.08 12.20
CA LEU A 78 12.56 -15.95 13.54
C LEU A 78 11.86 -16.84 14.58
N PHE A 79 10.59 -17.23 14.36
CA PHE A 79 9.82 -18.04 15.30
C PHE A 79 10.06 -19.56 15.14
N ARG A 80 11.31 -19.93 14.86
CA ARG A 80 11.95 -21.28 14.91
C ARG A 80 11.37 -22.26 15.95
N LYS A 81 10.49 -23.25 15.68
CA LYS A 81 10.22 -24.28 16.70
C LYS A 81 11.44 -25.21 16.76
N PRO A 82 12.04 -25.47 17.93
CA PRO A 82 13.09 -26.48 18.08
C PRO A 82 12.56 -27.85 17.64
N GLN A 83 13.37 -28.65 16.94
CA GLN A 83 13.00 -30.04 16.64
C GLN A 83 12.97 -30.86 17.94
N PRO A 84 11.97 -31.72 18.14
CA PRO A 84 12.03 -32.71 19.21
C PRO A 84 13.23 -33.61 18.94
N GLN A 85 14.15 -33.69 19.90
CA GLN A 85 15.30 -34.59 19.86
C GLN A 85 14.76 -36.03 19.91
N PRO A 86 15.17 -36.93 18.99
CA PRO A 86 14.74 -38.32 19.06
C PRO A 86 15.32 -38.93 20.34
N SER A 87 14.45 -39.46 21.20
CA SER A 87 14.83 -40.24 22.37
C SER A 87 15.33 -41.62 21.90
N ASN A 88 16.62 -41.89 22.11
CA ASN A 88 17.21 -43.23 21.97
C ASN A 88 17.02 -44.04 23.25
#